data_AF-A0A0A0UUH5-F1
#
_entry.id   AF-A0A0A0UUH5-F1
#
_cell.length_a   1.000
_cell.length_b   1.000
_cell.length_c   1.000
_cell.angle_alpha   90.00
_cell.angle_beta   90.00
_cell.angle_gamma   90.00
#
_symmetry.space_group_name_H-M   'P 1'
#
loop_
_entity.id
_entity.type
_entity.pdbx_description
1 polymer ?
#
loop_
_entity_poly.entity_id
_entity_poly.type
_entity_poly.pdbx_seq_one_letter_code
_entity_poly.pdbx_strand_id
1 'polypeptide(L)'
;MNHPDQLSQSYAAILPALKDLGYRADVKANIDDERFIVTVGGKPTVRVYSDGGWKRDDGPEGNNPGELLRFYRHEHYLEALKHWETGNWRGIARDLLIDSGIRMGAVLSAEQAGSHLDVEYRPFSGPAETIRFNRVQTKTVNMLKRLEKDSRIPDLEAAA
;
A
#
# COMPACT_ATOMS: atom_id res chain seq x y z
N MET A 1 -10.98 13.50 28.50
CA MET A 1 -11.32 12.42 27.54
C MET A 1 -10.92 12.94 26.16
N ASN A 2 -9.96 12.28 25.50
CA ASN A 2 -9.28 12.72 24.29
C ASN A 2 -10.27 13.01 23.15
N HIS A 3 -10.46 14.28 22.80
CA HIS A 3 -10.91 14.58 21.45
C HIS A 3 -9.78 14.16 20.50
N PRO A 4 -10.04 13.33 19.46
CA PRO A 4 -9.04 13.10 18.44
C PRO A 4 -8.78 14.43 17.77
N ASP A 5 -7.55 14.91 17.86
CA ASP A 5 -7.19 16.18 17.25
C ASP A 5 -7.47 16.11 15.73
N GLN A 6 -7.77 17.26 15.13
CA GLN A 6 -8.14 17.37 13.71
C GLN A 6 -7.05 16.81 12.77
N LEU A 7 -5.78 16.82 13.19
CA LEU A 7 -4.65 16.25 12.45
C LEU A 7 -4.64 14.72 12.54
N SER A 8 -4.91 14.13 13.71
CA SER A 8 -5.08 12.68 13.85
C SER A 8 -6.23 12.18 12.98
N GLN A 9 -7.33 12.94 12.87
CA GLN A 9 -8.44 12.62 11.99
C GLN A 9 -8.05 12.70 10.50
N SER A 10 -7.23 13.68 10.10
CA SER A 10 -6.78 13.80 8.70
C SER A 10 -5.86 12.65 8.27
N TYR A 11 -5.00 12.16 9.17
CA TYR A 11 -4.21 10.95 8.95
C TYR A 11 -5.04 9.66 9.05
N ALA A 12 -6.04 9.61 9.93
CA ALA A 12 -6.96 8.48 9.99
C ALA A 12 -7.77 8.33 8.67
N ALA A 13 -8.08 9.45 8.01
CA ALA A 13 -8.84 9.47 6.76
C ALA A 13 -8.12 8.79 5.58
N ILE A 14 -6.78 8.70 5.58
CA ILE A 14 -6.03 8.01 4.52
C ILE A 14 -5.83 6.51 4.79
N LEU A 15 -6.12 6.01 6.00
CA LEU A 15 -5.93 4.61 6.36
C LEU A 15 -6.70 3.61 5.48
N PRO A 16 -7.96 3.88 5.07
CA PRO A 16 -8.67 2.99 4.13
C PRO A 16 -7.91 2.83 2.82
N ALA A 17 -7.42 3.94 2.24
CA ALA A 17 -6.66 3.91 1.00
C ALA A 17 -5.32 3.16 1.15
N LEU A 18 -4.63 3.30 2.28
CA LEU A 18 -3.43 2.49 2.56
C LEU A 18 -3.76 0.99 2.68
N LYS A 19 -4.92 0.66 3.26
CA LYS A 19 -5.40 -0.73 3.37
C LYS A 19 -5.79 -1.32 2.01
N ASP A 20 -6.29 -0.49 1.10
CA ASP A 20 -6.58 -0.88 -0.27
C ASP A 20 -5.31 -1.15 -1.09
N LEU A 21 -4.17 -0.59 -0.69
CA LEU A 21 -2.84 -0.98 -1.22
C LEU A 21 -2.29 -2.27 -0.58
N GLY A 22 -3.08 -2.96 0.25
CA GLY A 22 -2.68 -4.19 0.94
C GLY A 22 -1.81 -3.98 2.17
N TYR A 23 -1.68 -2.74 2.67
CA TYR A 23 -0.98 -2.48 3.92
C TYR A 23 -1.89 -2.67 5.14
N ARG A 24 -1.29 -3.08 6.26
CA ARG A 24 -1.92 -2.89 7.58
C ARG A 24 -1.52 -1.52 8.08
N ALA A 25 -2.46 -0.59 8.18
CA ALA A 25 -2.17 0.79 8.59
C ALA A 25 -3.02 1.21 9.80
N ASP A 26 -2.41 1.93 10.74
CA ASP A 26 -3.05 2.43 11.96
C ASP A 26 -2.40 3.73 12.46
N VAL A 27 -3.15 4.55 13.20
CA VAL A 27 -2.67 5.75 13.89
C VAL A 27 -2.60 5.48 15.38
N LYS A 28 -1.45 5.73 16.00
CA LYS A 28 -1.25 5.51 17.44
C LYS A 28 -0.75 6.79 18.10
N ALA A 29 -1.31 7.09 19.28
CA ALA A 29 -0.80 8.16 20.12
C ALA A 29 0.67 7.89 20.47
N ASN A 30 1.49 8.94 20.47
CA ASN A 30 2.87 8.87 20.93
C ASN A 30 3.02 9.63 22.26
N ILE A 31 4.09 9.35 22.99
CA ILE A 31 4.39 9.87 24.33
C ILE A 31 5.57 10.89 24.29
N ASP A 32 6.23 11.05 23.14
CA ASP A 32 7.41 11.89 22.93
C ASP A 32 7.07 13.23 22.23
N ASP A 33 8.06 14.00 21.75
CA ASP A 33 7.92 15.29 21.03
C ASP A 33 7.11 15.23 19.71
N GLU A 34 6.67 14.03 19.33
CA GLU A 34 5.77 13.78 18.21
C GLU A 34 4.32 13.77 18.65
N ARG A 35 3.43 14.20 17.75
CA ARG A 35 2.01 14.27 18.07
C ARG A 35 1.36 12.88 18.05
N PHE A 36 1.72 12.07 17.05
CA PHE A 36 1.34 10.66 16.93
C PHE A 36 2.19 9.97 15.87
N ILE A 37 2.05 8.65 15.77
CA ILE A 37 2.68 7.85 14.72
C ILE A 37 1.65 7.19 13.81
N VAL A 38 2.04 6.98 12.57
CA VAL A 38 1.34 6.11 11.61
C VAL A 38 2.16 4.84 11.45
N THR A 39 1.59 3.70 11.83
CA THR A 39 2.24 2.40 11.64
C THR A 39 1.74 1.77 10.36
N VAL A 40 2.67 1.35 9.50
CA VAL A 40 2.39 0.60 8.27
C VAL A 40 3.12 -0.72 8.32
N GLY A 41 2.39 -1.83 8.29
CA GLY A 41 2.93 -3.18 8.51
C GLY A 41 4.03 -3.54 7.51
N GLY A 42 5.19 -3.96 8.04
CA GLY A 42 6.37 -4.31 7.23
C GLY A 42 7.14 -3.09 6.71
N LYS A 43 6.80 -1.88 7.13
CA LYS A 43 7.46 -0.63 6.74
C LYS A 43 7.99 0.10 7.98
N PRO A 44 8.99 0.97 7.83
CA PRO A 44 9.46 1.80 8.94
C PRO A 44 8.36 2.74 9.45
N THR A 45 8.43 3.12 10.73
CA THR A 45 7.40 3.95 11.36
C THR A 45 7.38 5.33 10.74
N VAL A 46 6.18 5.90 10.60
CA VAL A 46 6.00 7.29 10.18
C VAL A 46 5.64 8.11 11.41
N ARG A 47 6.46 9.12 11.70
CA ARG A 47 6.31 10.06 12.80
C ARG A 47 5.61 11.30 12.29
N VAL A 48 4.60 11.78 13.01
CA VAL A 48 3.80 12.96 12.63
C VAL A 48 4.00 14.08 13.64
N TYR A 49 4.33 15.27 13.12
CA TYR A 49 4.66 16.44 13.90
C TYR A 49 3.48 17.42 14.00
N SER A 50 3.60 18.39 14.90
CA SER A 50 2.51 19.32 15.21
C SER A 50 2.12 20.25 14.05
N ASP A 51 3.04 20.48 13.10
CA ASP A 51 2.82 21.24 11.88
C ASP A 51 2.04 20.46 10.80
N GLY A 52 1.77 19.17 11.04
CA GLY A 52 1.11 18.28 10.09
C GLY A 52 2.05 17.60 9.10
N GLY A 53 3.34 17.86 9.20
CA GLY A 53 4.37 17.14 8.47
C GLY A 53 4.59 15.74 9.05
N TRP A 54 5.20 14.88 8.23
CA TRP A 54 5.58 13.53 8.60
C TRP A 54 6.99 13.21 8.16
N LYS A 55 7.63 12.31 8.90
CA LYS A 55 8.91 11.71 8.54
C LYS A 55 8.88 10.23 8.82
N ARG A 56 9.33 9.42 7.87
CA ARG A 56 9.51 7.99 8.04
C ARG A 56 10.91 7.72 8.60
N ASP A 57 11.03 6.74 9.48
CA ASP A 57 12.28 6.44 10.20
C ASP A 57 13.50 6.18 9.28
N ASP A 58 13.27 5.79 8.03
CA ASP A 58 14.30 5.54 7.02
C ASP A 58 14.64 6.77 6.15
N GLY A 59 14.04 7.94 6.42
CA GLY A 59 14.42 9.22 5.81
C GLY A 59 13.32 9.99 5.07
N PRO A 60 12.44 9.38 4.26
CA PRO A 60 11.41 10.09 3.51
C PRO A 60 10.52 10.96 4.40
N GLU A 61 10.12 12.11 3.89
CA GLU A 61 9.28 13.08 4.60
C GLU A 61 8.29 13.75 3.66
N GLY A 62 7.31 14.42 4.24
CA GLY A 62 6.31 15.20 3.52
C GLY A 62 5.48 16.07 4.46
N ASN A 63 4.68 16.95 3.89
CA ASN A 63 4.07 18.05 4.63
C ASN A 63 2.62 17.78 5.07
N ASN A 64 2.01 16.70 4.58
CA ASN A 64 0.60 16.39 4.85
C ASN A 64 0.26 14.90 4.58
N PRO A 65 -0.91 14.42 5.04
CA PRO A 65 -1.36 13.04 4.81
C PRO A 65 -1.46 12.65 3.33
N GLY A 66 -1.79 13.60 2.45
CA GLY A 66 -1.89 13.34 1.01
C GLY A 66 -0.55 12.96 0.40
N GLU A 67 0.52 13.64 0.80
CA GLU A 67 1.88 13.29 0.39
C GLU A 67 2.32 11.93 0.94
N LEU A 68 1.91 11.56 2.15
CA LEU A 68 2.16 10.23 2.71
C LEU A 68 1.47 9.14 1.90
N LEU A 69 0.19 9.35 1.56
CA LEU A 69 -0.55 8.41 0.72
C LEU A 69 0.09 8.29 -0.67
N ARG A 70 0.50 9.40 -1.28
CA ARG A 70 1.21 9.41 -2.56
C ARG A 70 2.50 8.60 -2.47
N PHE A 71 3.27 8.81 -1.41
CA PHE A 71 4.51 8.10 -1.17
C PHE A 71 4.28 6.57 -1.12
N TYR A 72 3.28 6.10 -0.38
CA TYR A 72 2.98 4.66 -0.30
C TYR A 72 2.39 4.08 -1.59
N ARG A 73 1.66 4.87 -2.40
CA ARG A 73 1.23 4.45 -3.75
C ARG A 73 2.42 4.25 -4.68
N HIS A 74 3.37 5.18 -4.65
CA HIS A 74 4.59 5.07 -5.45
C HIS A 74 5.45 3.89 -5.00
N GLU A 75 5.61 3.69 -3.70
CA GLU A 75 6.35 2.55 -3.16
C GLU A 75 5.70 1.22 -3.56
N HIS A 76 4.36 1.11 -3.49
CA HIS A 76 3.66 -0.08 -3.95
C HIS A 76 3.85 -0.34 -5.44
N TYR A 77 3.82 0.71 -6.27
CA TYR A 77 4.13 0.60 -7.69
C TYR A 77 5.55 0.07 -7.94
N LEU A 78 6.56 0.61 -7.26
CA LEU A 78 7.95 0.15 -7.40
C LEU A 78 8.13 -1.30 -6.94
N GLU A 79 7.45 -1.71 -5.87
CA GLU A 79 7.45 -3.10 -5.42
C GLU A 79 6.82 -4.04 -6.44
N ALA A 80 5.64 -3.68 -6.99
CA ALA A 80 4.97 -4.46 -8.02
C ALA A 80 5.79 -4.54 -9.32
N LEU A 81 6.44 -3.45 -9.71
CA LEU A 81 7.35 -3.42 -10.87
C LEU A 81 8.53 -4.36 -10.65
N LYS A 82 9.16 -4.29 -9.46
CA LYS A 82 10.25 -5.20 -9.10
C LYS A 82 9.81 -6.65 -9.14
N HIS A 83 8.62 -6.98 -8.62
CA HIS A 83 8.09 -8.34 -8.69
C HIS A 83 7.97 -8.84 -10.13
N TRP A 84 7.49 -7.98 -11.03
CA TRP A 84 7.39 -8.28 -12.44
C TRP A 84 8.76 -8.50 -13.10
N GLU A 85 9.69 -7.56 -12.90
CA GLU A 85 11.03 -7.60 -13.49
C GLU A 85 11.86 -8.81 -13.03
N THR A 86 11.69 -9.23 -11.77
CA THR A 86 12.42 -10.38 -11.23
C THR A 86 11.69 -11.71 -11.43
N GLY A 87 10.53 -11.73 -12.09
CA GLY A 87 9.71 -12.95 -12.24
C GLY A 87 9.22 -13.53 -10.90
N ASN A 88 9.01 -12.67 -9.89
CA ASN A 88 8.51 -13.10 -8.58
C ASN A 88 7.00 -13.33 -8.64
N TRP A 89 6.59 -14.54 -9.04
CA TRP A 89 5.19 -14.91 -9.17
C TRP A 89 4.39 -14.82 -7.87
N ARG A 90 5.02 -15.03 -6.71
CA ARG A 90 4.35 -14.86 -5.41
C ARG A 90 4.07 -13.38 -5.10
N GLY A 91 5.00 -12.51 -5.47
CA GLY A 91 4.80 -11.05 -5.42
C GLY A 91 3.68 -10.61 -6.37
N ILE A 92 3.75 -11.02 -7.63
CA ILE A 92 2.72 -10.72 -8.65
C ILE A 92 1.34 -11.22 -8.21
N ALA A 93 1.25 -12.42 -7.62
CA ALA A 93 0.01 -12.96 -7.08
C ALA A 93 -0.59 -12.05 -5.99
N ARG A 94 0.26 -11.55 -5.08
CA ARG A 94 -0.15 -10.61 -4.03
C ARG A 94 -0.71 -9.34 -4.65
N ASP A 95 0.01 -8.76 -5.61
CA ASP A 95 -0.38 -7.49 -6.24
C ASP A 95 -1.69 -7.65 -7.03
N LEU A 96 -1.87 -8.75 -7.77
CA LEU A 96 -3.11 -9.03 -8.51
C LEU A 96 -4.32 -9.28 -7.61
N LEU A 97 -4.13 -9.94 -6.48
CA LEU A 97 -5.19 -10.10 -5.49
C LEU A 97 -5.59 -8.74 -4.89
N ILE A 98 -4.62 -7.88 -4.54
CA ILE A 98 -4.87 -6.51 -4.07
C ILE A 98 -5.65 -5.71 -5.12
N ASP A 99 -5.19 -5.73 -6.38
CA ASP A 99 -5.86 -5.06 -7.51
C ASP A 99 -7.26 -5.62 -7.79
N SER A 100 -7.53 -6.88 -7.42
CA SER A 100 -8.85 -7.50 -7.48
C SER A 100 -9.72 -7.20 -6.25
N GLY A 101 -9.25 -6.37 -5.31
CA GLY A 101 -9.96 -6.03 -4.07
C GLY A 101 -9.89 -7.10 -2.97
N ILE A 102 -9.04 -8.12 -3.14
CA ILE A 102 -8.91 -9.22 -2.19
C ILE A 102 -7.84 -8.88 -1.15
N ARG A 103 -8.27 -8.75 0.11
CA ARG A 103 -7.38 -8.51 1.25
C ARG A 103 -6.94 -9.82 1.89
N MET A 104 -5.63 -10.08 1.92
CA MET A 104 -5.05 -11.32 2.44
C MET A 104 -3.99 -11.09 3.51
N GLY A 105 -3.82 -12.08 4.38
CA GLY A 105 -2.68 -12.17 5.30
C GLY A 105 -1.40 -12.59 4.60
N ALA A 106 -1.48 -13.60 3.72
CA ALA A 106 -0.33 -14.10 2.98
C ALA A 106 -0.76 -14.77 1.67
N VAL A 107 0.07 -14.68 0.64
CA VAL A 107 0.07 -15.65 -0.47
C VAL A 107 0.86 -16.87 0.01
N LEU A 108 0.30 -18.07 -0.09
CA LEU A 108 0.93 -19.33 0.35
C LEU A 108 1.74 -19.96 -0.77
N SER A 109 1.17 -20.04 -1.97
CA SER A 109 1.80 -20.54 -3.19
C SER A 109 1.33 -19.75 -4.42
N ALA A 110 2.16 -19.73 -5.46
CA ALA A 110 1.87 -19.08 -6.72
C ALA A 110 2.60 -19.83 -7.85
N GLU A 111 1.86 -20.55 -8.66
CA GLU A 111 2.39 -21.41 -9.73
C GLU A 111 1.93 -20.89 -11.09
N GLN A 112 2.90 -20.47 -11.90
CA GLN A 112 2.64 -20.01 -13.26
C GLN A 112 2.76 -21.18 -14.23
N ALA A 113 1.68 -21.42 -14.98
CA ALA A 113 1.65 -22.42 -16.04
C ALA A 113 1.07 -21.81 -17.31
N GLY A 114 1.92 -21.64 -18.33
CA GLY A 114 1.54 -20.97 -19.57
C GLY A 114 0.99 -19.56 -19.33
N SER A 115 -0.28 -19.33 -19.64
CA SER A 115 -0.93 -18.01 -19.51
C SER A 115 -1.71 -17.82 -18.20
N HIS A 116 -1.72 -18.79 -17.30
CA HIS A 116 -2.40 -18.68 -16.01
C HIS A 116 -1.43 -18.68 -14.82
N LEU A 117 -1.92 -18.13 -13.71
CA LEU A 117 -1.28 -18.17 -12.41
C LEU A 117 -2.28 -18.73 -11.41
N ASP A 118 -1.97 -19.91 -10.87
CA ASP A 118 -2.72 -20.52 -9.78
C ASP A 118 -2.16 -20.05 -8.45
N VAL A 119 -3.03 -19.53 -7.59
CA VAL A 119 -2.63 -18.87 -6.35
C VAL A 119 -3.39 -19.50 -5.21
N GLU A 120 -2.67 -19.95 -4.19
CA GLU A 120 -3.24 -20.25 -2.89
C GLU A 120 -2.91 -19.09 -1.94
N TYR A 121 -3.90 -18.58 -1.22
CA TYR A 121 -3.72 -17.49 -0.28
C TYR A 121 -4.48 -17.72 1.02
N ARG A 122 -4.04 -17.04 2.07
CA ARG A 122 -4.68 -17.02 3.38
C ARG A 122 -5.34 -15.64 3.58
N PRO A 123 -6.68 -15.54 3.62
CA PRO A 123 -7.38 -14.34 4.05
C PRO A 123 -6.96 -13.92 5.46
N PHE A 124 -7.28 -12.68 5.88
CA PHE A 124 -6.99 -12.23 7.25
C PHE A 124 -7.74 -13.04 8.32
N SER A 125 -8.92 -13.56 7.99
CA SER A 125 -9.67 -14.51 8.83
C SER A 125 -10.21 -15.63 7.97
N GLY A 126 -9.98 -16.88 8.37
CA GLY A 126 -10.56 -18.05 7.69
C GLY A 126 -9.55 -19.06 7.14
N PRO A 127 -10.05 -20.09 6.44
CA PRO A 127 -9.23 -21.12 5.80
C PRO A 127 -8.43 -20.54 4.62
N ALA A 128 -7.50 -21.34 4.08
CA ALA A 128 -6.85 -20.97 2.81
C ALA A 128 -7.85 -21.07 1.65
N GLU A 129 -7.65 -20.23 0.64
CA GLU A 129 -8.46 -20.15 -0.56
C GLU A 129 -7.57 -20.23 -1.80
N THR A 130 -8.16 -20.63 -2.92
CA THR A 130 -7.47 -20.70 -4.21
C THR A 130 -8.16 -19.85 -5.26
N ILE A 131 -7.36 -19.23 -6.13
CA ILE A 131 -7.83 -18.47 -7.28
C ILE A 131 -6.92 -18.70 -8.48
N ARG A 132 -7.51 -18.69 -9.68
CA ARG A 132 -6.78 -18.74 -10.95
C ARG A 132 -6.88 -17.40 -11.66
N PHE A 133 -5.73 -16.75 -11.90
CA PHE A 133 -5.65 -15.61 -12.79
C PHE A 133 -5.36 -16.06 -14.21
N ASN A 134 -6.37 -16.01 -15.09
CA ASN A 134 -6.19 -16.22 -16.53
C ASN A 134 -5.55 -15.01 -17.20
N ARG A 135 -4.72 -15.23 -18.23
CA ARG A 135 -3.98 -14.19 -18.96
C ARG A 135 -3.13 -13.34 -18.01
N VAL A 136 -2.38 -14.00 -17.12
CA VAL A 136 -1.64 -13.36 -16.02
C VAL A 136 -0.76 -12.22 -16.51
N GLN A 137 0.00 -12.41 -17.59
CA GLN A 137 0.88 -11.39 -18.15
C GLN A 137 0.12 -10.11 -18.52
N THR A 138 -1.00 -10.23 -19.23
CA THR A 138 -1.85 -9.08 -19.60
C THR A 138 -2.45 -8.40 -18.37
N LYS A 139 -2.90 -9.19 -17.38
CA LYS A 139 -3.42 -8.64 -16.12
C LYS A 139 -2.35 -7.87 -15.37
N THR A 140 -1.16 -8.42 -15.21
CA THR A 140 -0.03 -7.78 -14.53
C THR A 140 0.37 -6.49 -15.24
N VAL A 141 0.51 -6.49 -16.56
CA VAL A 141 0.83 -5.25 -17.32
C VAL A 141 -0.25 -4.18 -17.14
N ASN A 142 -1.52 -4.55 -17.18
CA ASN A 142 -2.61 -3.60 -16.99
C ASN A 142 -2.67 -3.05 -15.56
N MET A 143 -2.41 -3.89 -14.56
CA MET A 143 -2.26 -3.49 -13.16
C MET A 143 -1.10 -2.51 -12.99
N LEU A 144 0.09 -2.82 -13.52
CA LEU A 144 1.25 -1.94 -13.45
C LEU A 144 0.97 -0.57 -14.06
N LYS A 145 0.29 -0.50 -15.21
CA LYS A 145 -0.14 0.77 -15.82
C LYS A 145 -1.10 1.57 -14.95
N ARG A 146 -2.01 0.90 -14.23
CA ARG A 146 -2.90 1.56 -13.26
C ARG A 146 -2.10 2.09 -12.07
N LEU A 147 -1.25 1.26 -11.48
CA LEU A 147 -0.41 1.64 -10.34
C LEU A 147 0.55 2.79 -10.69
N GLU A 148 1.15 2.76 -11.87
CA GLU A 148 2.00 3.85 -12.38
C GLU A 148 1.20 5.15 -12.48
N LYS A 149 -0.01 5.09 -13.05
CA LYS A 149 -0.91 6.23 -13.13
C LYS A 149 -1.36 6.70 -11.74
N ASP A 150 -1.68 5.81 -10.81
CA ASP A 150 -2.12 6.21 -9.46
C ASP A 150 -0.97 6.75 -8.59
N SER A 151 0.27 6.38 -8.95
CA SER A 151 1.49 6.94 -8.36
C SER A 151 1.86 8.32 -8.92
N ARG A 152 1.36 8.67 -10.11
CA ARG A 152 1.61 9.93 -10.82
C ARG A 152 0.33 10.76 -10.92
N ILE A 153 0.21 11.94 -10.31
CA ILE A 153 -0.82 12.90 -10.76
C ILE A 153 -0.20 14.30 -10.86
N PRO A 154 -0.76 15.16 -11.73
CA PRO A 154 0.01 16.08 -12.56
C PRO A 154 0.78 17.06 -11.68
N ASP A 155 1.88 17.58 -12.20
CA ASP A 155 2.48 18.78 -11.62
C ASP A 155 1.37 19.77 -11.29
N LEU A 156 1.33 20.23 -10.04
CA LEU A 156 0.56 21.41 -9.65
C LEU A 156 1.21 22.66 -10.27
N GLU A 157 1.41 22.67 -11.58
CA GLU A 157 1.67 23.83 -12.42
C GLU A 157 0.42 24.12 -13.27
N ALA A 158 -0.74 24.28 -12.63
CA ALA A 158 -1.94 24.81 -13.30
C ALA A 158 -2.98 25.41 -12.34
N ALA A 159 -2.55 25.98 -11.22
CA ALA A 159 -3.42 26.80 -10.36
C ALA A 159 -2.65 27.93 -9.65
N ALA A 160 -1.72 28.56 -10.37
CA ALA A 160 -1.18 29.88 -10.04
C ALA A 160 -1.80 30.92 -10.98
#